data_AF-A0A840J3H9-F1
#
_entry.id   AF-A0A840J3H9-F1
#
_cell.length_a   1.000
_cell.length_b   1.000
_cell.length_c   1.000
_cell.angle_alpha   90.00
_cell.angle_beta   90.00
_cell.angle_gamma   90.00
#
_symmetry.space_group_name_H-M   'P 1'
#
loop_
_entity.id
_entity.type
_entity.pdbx_description
1 polymer ?
#
loop_
_entity_poly.entity_id
_entity_poly.type
_entity_poly.pdbx_seq_one_letter_code
_entity_poly.pdbx_strand_id
1 'polypeptide(L)'
;MALLAAVATSAARELYELARRWAKEEPDPAGQAAAIAAAHTRYLIDHRVGMDVFFAATFESPSFSELHRERRNLVNVLLAPCEMLCREHEEAVELVGQLHAQSHGFGALFLSGCYGHRRDVVVAKAKSAAQTMVAAHSRTAPDRFPLANG
;
A
#
# COMPACT_ATOMS: atom_id res chain seq x y z
N MET A 1 -24.84 10.48 7.09
CA MET A 1 -23.51 10.15 6.54
C MET A 1 -22.33 10.56 7.42
N ALA A 2 -22.50 11.45 8.41
CA ALA A 2 -21.42 11.86 9.31
C ALA A 2 -20.75 10.69 10.06
N LEU A 3 -21.53 9.73 10.58
CA LEU A 3 -20.98 8.56 11.26
C LEU A 3 -20.13 7.68 10.34
N LEU A 4 -20.61 7.37 9.13
CA LEU A 4 -19.87 6.54 8.19
C LEU A 4 -18.57 7.23 7.74
N ALA A 5 -18.60 8.54 7.52
CA ALA A 5 -17.40 9.33 7.22
C ALA A 5 -16.41 9.30 8.39
N ALA A 6 -16.88 9.41 9.63
CA ALA A 6 -16.02 9.31 10.82
C ALA A 6 -15.38 7.92 10.95
N VAL A 7 -16.12 6.86 10.69
CA VAL A 7 -15.59 5.47 10.66
C VAL A 7 -14.54 5.31 9.57
N ALA A 8 -14.81 5.79 8.35
CA ALA A 8 -13.85 5.75 7.25
C ALA A 8 -12.56 6.52 7.57
N THR A 9 -12.69 7.70 8.19
CA THR A 9 -11.56 8.51 8.64
C THR A 9 -10.73 7.79 9.71
N SER A 10 -11.38 7.16 10.70
CA SER A 10 -10.69 6.39 11.73
C SER A 10 -9.89 5.24 11.11
N ALA A 11 -10.51 4.50 10.19
CA ALA A 11 -9.84 3.41 9.49
C ALA A 11 -8.63 3.90 8.68
N ALA A 12 -8.72 5.07 8.05
CA ALA A 12 -7.60 5.69 7.33
C ALA A 12 -6.44 6.05 8.24
N ARG A 13 -6.74 6.62 9.40
CA ARG A 13 -5.72 6.97 10.39
C ARG A 13 -5.06 5.71 10.97
N GLU A 14 -5.82 4.69 11.28
CA GLU A 14 -5.31 3.41 11.79
C GLU A 14 -4.39 2.72 10.79
N LEU A 15 -4.82 2.64 9.53
CA LEU A 15 -4.04 2.05 8.46
C LEU A 15 -2.77 2.86 8.16
N TYR A 16 -2.87 4.20 8.15
CA TYR A 16 -1.71 5.07 8.04
C TYR A 16 -0.68 4.82 9.16
N GLU A 17 -1.10 4.79 10.43
CA GLU A 17 -0.18 4.54 11.54
C GLU A 17 0.38 3.11 11.55
N LEU A 18 -0.38 2.13 11.06
CA LEU A 18 0.11 0.78 10.85
C LEU A 18 1.20 0.76 9.76
N ALA A 19 0.94 1.34 8.59
CA ALA A 19 1.89 1.42 7.50
C ALA A 19 3.18 2.14 7.92
N ARG A 20 3.03 3.28 8.62
CA ARG A 20 4.15 4.06 9.13
C ARG A 20 5.01 3.30 10.15
N ARG A 21 4.41 2.45 10.99
CA ARG A 21 5.15 1.60 11.93
C ARG A 21 5.98 0.56 11.19
N TRP A 22 5.36 -0.20 10.28
CA TRP A 22 6.05 -1.22 9.50
C TRP A 22 7.16 -0.65 8.62
N ALA A 23 6.95 0.54 8.05
CA ALA A 23 7.99 1.25 7.30
C ALA A 23 9.22 1.60 8.16
N LYS A 24 9.07 1.84 9.47
CA LYS A 24 10.20 2.15 10.35
C LYS A 24 10.99 0.93 10.81
N GLU A 25 10.35 -0.24 10.80
CA GLU A 25 10.97 -1.50 11.25
C GLU A 25 11.86 -2.13 10.16
N GLU A 26 11.68 -1.73 8.89
CA GLU A 26 12.45 -2.23 7.75
C GLU A 26 13.55 -1.21 7.35
N PRO A 27 14.82 -1.65 7.22
CA PRO A 27 15.96 -0.75 7.01
C PRO A 27 16.12 -0.30 5.55
N ASP A 28 15.62 -1.05 4.58
CA ASP A 28 15.76 -0.76 3.16
C ASP A 28 14.41 -0.43 2.49
N PRO A 29 14.39 0.44 1.47
CA PRO A 29 13.13 0.86 0.83
C PRO A 29 12.30 -0.29 0.24
N ALA A 30 12.94 -1.36 -0.23
CA ALA A 30 12.22 -2.51 -0.79
C ALA A 30 11.51 -3.30 0.32
N GLY A 31 12.20 -3.53 1.44
CA GLY A 31 11.63 -4.09 2.66
C GLY A 31 10.46 -3.25 3.17
N GLN A 32 10.62 -1.92 3.20
CA GLN A 32 9.58 -0.99 3.62
C GLN A 32 8.32 -1.09 2.76
N ALA A 33 8.45 -1.01 1.44
CA ALA A 33 7.32 -1.11 0.51
C ALA A 33 6.60 -2.47 0.65
N ALA A 34 7.35 -3.56 0.76
CA ALA A 34 6.78 -4.90 0.94
C ALA A 34 6.08 -5.08 2.30
N ALA A 35 6.65 -4.53 3.38
CA ALA A 35 6.05 -4.60 4.70
C ALA A 35 4.75 -3.77 4.80
N ILE A 36 4.72 -2.58 4.19
CA ILE A 36 3.51 -1.76 4.11
C ILE A 36 2.41 -2.51 3.34
N ALA A 37 2.70 -3.12 2.19
CA ALA A 37 1.72 -3.88 1.41
C ALA A 37 1.16 -5.08 2.19
N ALA A 38 2.03 -5.81 2.91
CA ALA A 38 1.61 -6.91 3.77
C ALA A 38 0.71 -6.43 4.93
N ALA A 39 1.09 -5.32 5.57
CA ALA A 39 0.32 -4.70 6.66
C ALA A 39 -1.05 -4.22 6.18
N HIS A 40 -1.11 -3.61 4.99
CA HIS A 40 -2.35 -3.20 4.36
C HIS A 40 -3.25 -4.41 4.07
N THR A 41 -2.71 -5.47 3.48
CA THR A 41 -3.43 -6.74 3.25
C THR A 41 -4.02 -7.30 4.54
N ARG A 42 -3.22 -7.35 5.62
CA ARG A 42 -3.67 -7.80 6.93
C ARG A 42 -4.80 -6.93 7.46
N TYR A 43 -4.66 -5.61 7.38
CA TYR A 43 -5.68 -4.68 7.83
C TYR A 43 -7.00 -4.87 7.09
N LEU A 44 -6.97 -5.04 5.77
CA LEU A 44 -8.17 -5.29 4.96
C LEU A 44 -8.89 -6.58 5.36
N ILE A 45 -8.13 -7.62 5.71
CA ILE A 45 -8.68 -8.89 6.19
C ILE A 45 -9.30 -8.73 7.59
N ASP A 46 -8.57 -8.11 8.52
CA ASP A 46 -8.97 -8.00 9.92
C ASP A 46 -10.13 -6.99 10.11
N HIS A 47 -10.14 -5.91 9.33
CA HIS A 47 -11.03 -4.77 9.48
C HIS A 47 -11.89 -4.52 8.24
N ARG A 48 -12.54 -5.55 7.68
CA ARG A 48 -13.39 -5.57 6.45
C ARG A 48 -14.00 -4.24 5.94
N VAL A 49 -14.36 -3.32 6.84
CA VAL A 49 -14.54 -1.87 6.59
C VAL A 49 -13.51 -1.26 5.60
N GLY A 50 -12.24 -1.68 5.64
CA GLY A 50 -11.19 -1.26 4.72
C GLY A 50 -11.44 -1.64 3.26
N MET A 51 -12.21 -2.71 3.01
CA MET A 51 -12.63 -3.14 1.67
C MET A 51 -13.92 -2.46 1.24
N ASP A 52 -14.90 -2.35 2.14
CA ASP A 52 -16.28 -2.00 1.77
C ASP A 52 -16.59 -0.49 1.90
N VAL A 53 -15.90 0.22 2.80
CA VAL A 53 -16.23 1.61 3.17
C VAL A 53 -15.13 2.58 2.73
N PHE A 54 -13.87 2.13 2.78
CA PHE A 54 -12.72 3.00 2.56
C PHE A 54 -12.63 3.60 1.16
N PHE A 55 -13.18 2.96 0.13
CA PHE A 55 -13.17 3.44 -1.25
C PHE A 55 -14.60 3.65 -1.80
N ALA A 56 -15.60 3.74 -0.92
CA ALA A 56 -16.97 3.93 -1.35
C ALA A 56 -17.14 5.25 -2.12
N ALA A 57 -17.76 5.18 -3.30
CA ALA A 57 -18.00 6.33 -4.19
C ALA A 57 -18.73 7.49 -3.49
N THR A 58 -19.53 7.20 -2.46
CA THR A 58 -20.21 8.19 -1.61
C THR A 58 -19.26 9.18 -0.95
N PHE A 59 -17.97 8.86 -0.83
CA PHE A 59 -16.94 9.72 -0.22
C PHE A 59 -16.09 10.51 -1.21
N GLU A 60 -16.44 10.55 -2.49
CA GLU A 60 -15.70 11.35 -3.49
C GLU A 60 -15.90 12.86 -3.30
N SER A 61 -16.99 13.28 -2.63
CA SER A 61 -17.28 14.69 -2.39
C SER A 61 -16.13 15.41 -1.65
N PRO A 62 -15.75 16.64 -2.06
CA PRO A 62 -14.77 17.46 -1.36
C PRO A 62 -15.14 17.79 0.10
N SER A 63 -16.41 17.65 0.46
CA SER A 63 -16.91 17.87 1.83
C SER A 63 -16.27 16.94 2.88
N PHE A 64 -15.71 15.79 2.48
CA PHE A 64 -15.01 14.85 3.36
C PHE A 64 -13.50 15.13 3.42
N SER A 65 -13.12 16.40 3.61
CA SER A 65 -11.73 16.88 3.51
C SER A 65 -10.76 16.16 4.45
N GLU A 66 -11.21 15.81 5.66
CA GLU A 66 -10.42 15.04 6.62
C GLU A 66 -10.14 13.61 6.14
N LEU A 67 -11.16 12.90 5.65
CA LEU A 67 -11.00 11.56 5.09
C LEU A 67 -10.01 11.58 3.90
N HIS A 68 -10.16 12.56 3.01
CA HIS A 68 -9.25 12.73 1.87
C HIS A 68 -7.81 13.02 2.32
N ARG A 69 -7.62 13.77 3.41
CA ARG A 69 -6.30 14.01 3.99
C ARG A 69 -5.68 12.73 4.51
N GLU A 70 -6.41 11.91 5.27
CA GLU A 70 -5.87 10.66 5.81
C GLU A 70 -5.58 9.63 4.70
N ARG A 71 -6.42 9.56 3.66
CA ARG A 71 -6.13 8.74 2.46
C ARG A 71 -4.86 9.19 1.76
N ARG A 72 -4.63 10.51 1.61
CA ARG A 72 -3.37 11.04 1.05
C ARG A 72 -2.18 10.69 1.94
N ASN A 73 -2.30 10.80 3.26
CA ASN A 73 -1.24 10.43 4.20
C ASN A 73 -0.84 8.96 4.03
N LEU A 74 -1.82 8.05 3.87
CA LEU A 74 -1.57 6.64 3.58
C LEU A 74 -0.81 6.44 2.27
N VAL A 75 -1.28 7.06 1.18
CA VAL A 75 -0.61 6.98 -0.14
C VAL A 75 0.83 7.50 -0.04
N ASN A 76 1.05 8.63 0.64
CA ASN A 76 2.38 9.23 0.78
C ASN A 76 3.37 8.34 1.56
N VAL A 77 2.89 7.57 2.55
CA VAL A 77 3.75 6.63 3.28
C VAL A 77 4.26 5.51 2.39
N LEU A 78 3.45 5.03 1.45
CA LEU A 78 3.86 4.01 0.50
C LEU A 78 4.66 4.58 -0.66
N LEU A 79 4.35 5.81 -1.08
CA LEU A 79 5.06 6.50 -2.16
C LEU A 79 6.52 6.77 -1.81
N ALA A 80 6.82 7.21 -0.59
CA ALA A 80 8.18 7.55 -0.17
C ALA A 80 9.23 6.43 -0.44
N PRO A 81 9.04 5.16 -0.02
CA PRO A 81 9.98 4.10 -0.38
C PRO A 81 9.98 3.78 -1.89
N CYS A 82 8.84 3.94 -2.59
CA CYS A 82 8.78 3.72 -4.04
C CYS A 82 9.60 4.77 -4.82
N GLU A 83 9.59 6.04 -4.40
CA GLU A 83 10.42 7.10 -4.99
C GLU A 83 11.91 6.85 -4.81
N MET A 84 12.31 6.12 -3.77
CA MET A 84 13.71 5.70 -3.58
C MET A 84 14.12 4.50 -4.45
N LEU A 85 13.14 3.75 -4.98
CA LEU A 85 13.36 2.54 -5.76
C LEU A 85 13.26 2.77 -7.27
N CYS A 86 12.43 3.72 -7.67
CA CYS A 86 12.14 4.07 -9.05
C CYS A 86 13.01 5.24 -9.53
N ARG A 87 13.08 5.42 -10.84
CA ARG A 87 13.85 6.52 -11.44
C ARG A 87 13.06 7.79 -11.53
N GLU A 88 11.84 7.62 -12.03
CA GLU A 88 10.91 8.70 -12.29
C GLU A 88 9.74 8.61 -11.31
N HIS A 89 9.14 9.75 -11.01
CA HIS A 89 8.01 9.82 -10.10
C HIS A 89 6.81 9.02 -10.64
N GLU A 90 6.59 9.02 -11.95
CA GLU A 90 5.53 8.27 -12.61
C GLU A 90 5.67 6.76 -12.39
N GLU A 91 6.89 6.23 -12.43
CA GLU A 91 7.16 4.81 -12.11
C GLU A 91 6.85 4.50 -10.64
N ALA A 92 7.18 5.42 -9.72
CA ALA A 92 6.86 5.26 -8.31
C ALA A 92 5.34 5.26 -8.06
N VAL A 93 4.61 6.15 -8.73
CA VAL A 93 3.14 6.19 -8.68
C VAL A 93 2.52 4.92 -9.25
N GLU A 94 3.06 4.40 -10.36
CA GLU A 94 2.62 3.13 -10.92
C GLU A 94 2.84 1.97 -9.93
N LEU A 95 4.03 1.90 -9.34
CA LEU A 95 4.36 0.88 -8.33
C LEU A 95 3.43 0.98 -7.10
N VAL A 96 3.11 2.18 -6.62
CA VAL A 96 2.11 2.37 -5.54
C VAL A 96 0.75 1.79 -5.94
N GLY A 97 0.27 2.09 -7.15
CA GLY A 97 -1.00 1.57 -7.65
C GLY A 97 -1.02 0.04 -7.70
N GLN A 98 0.07 -0.55 -8.18
CA GLN A 98 0.28 -1.98 -8.24
C GLN A 98 0.32 -2.66 -6.85
N LEU A 99 1.03 -2.06 -5.88
CA LEU A 99 1.10 -2.55 -4.50
C LEU A 99 -0.26 -2.47 -3.78
N HIS A 100 -1.04 -1.42 -4.01
CA HIS A 100 -2.42 -1.32 -3.52
C HIS A 100 -3.32 -2.37 -4.17
N ALA A 101 -3.29 -2.49 -5.49
CA ALA A 101 -4.13 -3.44 -6.22
C ALA A 101 -3.92 -4.87 -5.73
N GLN A 102 -2.67 -5.31 -5.54
CA GLN A 102 -2.41 -6.65 -5.00
C GLN A 102 -2.90 -6.81 -3.56
N SER A 103 -2.75 -5.78 -2.71
CA SER A 103 -3.17 -5.85 -1.30
C SER A 103 -4.68 -6.06 -1.21
N HIS A 104 -5.43 -5.33 -2.04
CA HIS A 104 -6.87 -5.53 -2.22
C HIS A 104 -7.21 -6.89 -2.81
N GLY A 105 -6.47 -7.35 -3.83
CA GLY A 105 -6.69 -8.65 -4.46
C GLY A 105 -6.54 -9.81 -3.46
N PHE A 106 -5.45 -9.82 -2.68
CA PHE A 106 -5.24 -10.83 -1.65
C PHE A 106 -6.30 -10.75 -0.53
N GLY A 107 -6.67 -9.54 -0.11
CA GLY A 107 -7.76 -9.33 0.84
C GLY A 107 -9.09 -9.91 0.33
N ALA A 108 -9.49 -9.56 -0.89
CA ALA A 108 -10.71 -10.03 -1.51
C ALA A 108 -10.75 -11.56 -1.65
N LEU A 109 -9.66 -12.17 -2.14
CA LEU A 109 -9.53 -13.63 -2.28
C LEU A 109 -9.57 -14.36 -0.93
N PHE A 110 -9.04 -13.76 0.14
CA PHE A 110 -9.19 -14.32 1.48
C PHE A 110 -10.65 -14.28 1.93
N LEU A 111 -11.31 -13.13 1.76
CA LEU A 111 -12.69 -12.91 2.20
C LEU A 111 -13.71 -13.73 1.39
N SER A 112 -13.37 -14.15 0.17
CA SER A 112 -14.16 -15.10 -0.64
C SER A 112 -13.90 -16.56 -0.30
N GLY A 113 -12.96 -16.86 0.60
CA GLY A 113 -12.66 -18.21 1.09
C GLY A 113 -11.60 -18.97 0.28
N CYS A 114 -10.99 -18.38 -0.75
CA CYS A 114 -10.03 -19.07 -1.64
C CYS A 114 -8.79 -19.63 -0.91
N TYR A 115 -8.45 -19.11 0.28
CA TYR A 115 -7.25 -19.52 1.02
C TYR A 115 -7.51 -20.41 2.25
N GLY A 116 -8.77 -20.71 2.55
CA GLY A 116 -9.17 -21.19 3.88
C GLY A 116 -8.88 -20.12 4.95
N HIS A 117 -9.21 -20.36 6.21
CA HIS A 117 -9.08 -19.36 7.30
C HIS A 117 -7.62 -19.07 7.71
N ARG A 118 -6.66 -19.19 6.79
CA ARG A 118 -5.21 -19.07 7.01
C ARG A 118 -4.73 -17.66 6.66
N ARG A 119 -5.16 -16.67 7.45
CA ARG A 119 -4.80 -15.25 7.23
C ARG A 119 -3.31 -15.04 7.06
N ASP A 120 -2.51 -15.58 7.97
CA ASP A 120 -1.06 -15.31 8.00
C ASP A 120 -0.34 -15.84 6.75
N VAL A 121 -0.87 -16.92 6.14
CA VAL A 121 -0.38 -17.44 4.84
C VAL A 121 -0.67 -16.44 3.72
N VAL A 122 -1.84 -15.80 3.70
CA VAL A 122 -2.19 -14.81 2.68
C VAL A 122 -1.36 -13.54 2.84
N VAL A 123 -1.17 -13.08 4.07
CA VAL A 123 -0.32 -11.91 4.37
C VAL A 123 1.12 -12.17 3.92
N ALA A 124 1.67 -13.36 4.19
CA ALA A 124 3.00 -13.73 3.71
C ALA A 124 3.09 -13.78 2.17
N LYS A 125 2.04 -14.28 1.50
CA LYS A 125 1.95 -14.28 0.03
C LYS A 125 1.92 -12.85 -0.54
N ALA A 126 1.16 -11.95 0.07
CA ALA A 126 1.14 -10.54 -0.31
C ALA A 126 2.51 -9.87 -0.14
N LYS A 127 3.21 -10.13 0.98
CA LYS A 127 4.59 -9.64 1.17
C LYS A 127 5.52 -10.13 0.06
N SER A 128 5.46 -11.42 -0.26
CA SER A 128 6.31 -12.02 -1.31
C SER A 128 6.01 -11.48 -2.71
N ALA A 129 4.74 -11.25 -3.03
CA ALA A 129 4.34 -10.64 -4.29
C ALA A 129 4.82 -9.19 -4.39
N ALA A 130 4.69 -8.39 -3.32
CA ALA A 130 5.24 -7.05 -3.25
C ALA A 130 6.76 -7.01 -3.46
N GLN A 131 7.51 -7.92 -2.82
CA GLN A 131 8.96 -8.05 -3.04
C GLN A 131 9.31 -8.33 -4.51
N THR A 132 8.52 -9.16 -5.19
CA THR A 132 8.74 -9.48 -6.61
C THR A 132 8.47 -8.26 -7.50
N MET A 133 7.40 -7.51 -7.24
CA MET A 133 7.06 -6.29 -7.99
C MET A 133 8.09 -5.18 -7.80
N VAL A 134 8.52 -4.95 -6.56
CA VAL A 134 9.57 -3.99 -6.24
C VAL A 134 10.87 -4.36 -6.96
N ALA A 135 11.29 -5.62 -6.87
CA ALA A 135 12.52 -6.08 -7.50
C ALA A 135 12.49 -5.95 -9.04
N ALA A 136 11.30 -6.03 -9.66
CA ALA A 136 11.15 -5.77 -11.08
C ALA A 136 11.43 -4.30 -11.43
N HIS A 137 10.91 -3.35 -10.65
CA HIS A 137 11.10 -1.92 -10.87
C HIS A 137 12.54 -1.47 -10.59
N SER A 138 13.20 -2.06 -9.59
CA SER A 138 14.61 -1.77 -9.28
C SER A 138 15.59 -2.28 -10.35
N ARG A 139 15.22 -3.30 -11.13
CA ARG A 139 16.07 -3.88 -12.19
C ARG A 139 15.94 -3.20 -13.55
N THR A 140 14.84 -2.49 -13.80
CA THR A 140 14.62 -1.71 -15.03
C THR A 140 15.44 -0.42 -15.09
N ALA A 141 16.30 -0.19 -14.10
CA ALA A 141 17.22 0.92 -14.10
C ALA A 141 18.53 0.59 -14.87
N PRO A 142 18.71 0.94 -16.17
CA PRO A 142 20.00 0.72 -16.85
C PRO A 142 21.16 1.44 -16.15
N ASP A 143 22.23 0.71 -15.83
CA ASP A 143 23.45 1.23 -15.21
C ASP A 143 23.78 2.66 -15.68
N ARG A 144 23.95 3.58 -14.71
CA ARG A 144 24.61 4.85 -15.00
C ARG A 144 26.02 4.51 -15.48
N PHE A 145 26.23 4.48 -16.79
CA PHE A 145 27.57 4.49 -17.35
C PHE A 145 28.34 5.66 -16.74
N PRO A 146 29.58 5.46 -16.27
CA PRO A 146 30.37 6.55 -15.72
C PRO A 146 30.59 7.57 -16.83
N LEU A 147 30.37 8.86 -16.51
CA LEU A 147 30.81 9.95 -17.37
C LEU A 147 32.31 9.78 -17.58
N ALA A 148 32.69 9.38 -18.79
CA ALA A 148 34.08 9.41 -19.22
C ALA A 148 34.50 10.88 -19.27
N ASN A 149 35.39 11.27 -18.37
CA ASN A 149 36.10 12.54 -18.49
C ASN A 149 36.98 12.45 -19.74
N GLY A 150 36.71 13.33 -20.72
CA GLY A 150 37.53 13.60 -21.89
C GLY A 150 37.51 15.09 -22.16
#